data_AF-A0A5S3SYX7-F1
#
_entry.id   AF-A0A5S3SYX7-F1
#
_cell.length_a   1.000
_cell.length_b   1.000
_cell.length_c   1.000
_cell.angle_alpha   90.00
_cell.angle_beta   90.00
_cell.angle_gamma   90.00
#
_symmetry.space_group_name_H-M   'P 1'
#
loop_
_entity.id
_entity.type
_entity.pdbx_description
1 polymer ?
#
loop_
_entity_poly.entity_id
_entity_poly.type
_entity_poly.pdbx_seq_one_letter_code
_entity_poly.pdbx_strand_id
1 'polypeptide(L)'
;MEPAAPVPRITDLSNPEYYINRELSHLQFNRRVLEQALNDDHPLIERLRFLLIYSSNMDEFFEIRVAGLMQQVEFAREQVGLDGLGPKAVLKEISNQAKESV
;
A
#
# COMPACT_ATOMS: atom_id res chain seq x y z
N MET A 1 48.49 -14.36 15.07
CA MET A 1 47.11 -14.37 15.55
C MET A 1 46.33 -13.50 14.58
N GLU A 2 45.62 -14.13 13.63
CA GLU A 2 44.76 -13.39 12.69
C GLU A 2 43.68 -12.62 13.45
N PRO A 3 43.32 -11.40 13.03
CA PRO A 3 42.15 -10.71 13.57
C PRO A 3 40.91 -11.50 13.17
N ALA A 4 40.09 -11.87 14.16
CA ALA A 4 38.82 -12.54 13.93
C ALA A 4 37.97 -11.72 12.94
N ALA A 5 37.49 -12.37 11.88
CA ALA A 5 36.58 -11.76 10.91
C ALA A 5 35.38 -11.14 11.64
N PRO A 6 34.87 -9.97 11.19
CA PRO A 6 33.72 -9.33 11.83
C PRO A 6 32.53 -10.29 11.78
N VAL A 7 31.98 -10.62 12.96
CA VAL A 7 30.76 -11.41 13.09
C VAL A 7 29.66 -10.67 12.30
N PRO A 8 28.93 -11.35 11.40
CA PRO A 8 27.86 -10.70 10.66
C PRO A 8 26.86 -10.10 11.66
N ARG A 9 26.59 -8.80 11.53
CA ARG A 9 25.47 -8.17 12.26
C ARG A 9 24.20 -8.87 11.82
N ILE A 10 23.62 -9.65 12.72
CA ILE A 10 22.28 -10.20 12.52
C ILE A 10 21.34 -8.99 12.54
N THR A 11 20.79 -8.63 11.38
CA THR A 11 19.78 -7.58 11.28
C THR A 11 18.52 -8.08 11.98
N ASP A 12 18.07 -7.36 13.01
CA ASP A 12 16.81 -7.65 13.69
C ASP A 12 15.64 -7.30 12.75
N LEU A 13 14.99 -8.33 12.21
CA LEU A 13 13.85 -8.20 11.29
C LEU A 13 12.55 -7.81 12.00
N SER A 14 12.55 -7.61 13.32
CA SER A 14 11.36 -7.16 14.03
C SER A 14 11.12 -5.64 13.97
N ASN A 15 12.09 -4.87 13.47
CA ASN A 15 12.00 -3.41 13.40
C ASN A 15 10.95 -2.96 12.35
N PRO A 16 9.85 -2.29 12.76
CA PRO A 16 8.80 -1.87 11.85
C PRO A 16 9.24 -0.90 10.75
N GLU A 17 10.30 -0.12 11.01
CA GLU A 17 10.86 0.86 10.04
C GLU A 17 11.41 0.22 8.76
N TYR A 18 11.61 -1.10 8.76
CA TYR A 18 12.05 -1.83 7.57
C TYR A 18 10.91 -2.22 6.63
N TYR A 19 9.66 -2.00 7.05
CA TYR A 19 8.48 -2.43 6.31
C TYR A 19 7.60 -1.25 5.94
N ILE A 20 6.94 -1.40 4.79
CA ILE A 20 5.89 -0.50 4.34
C ILE A 20 4.56 -1.21 4.45
N ASN A 21 3.50 -0.48 4.80
CA ASN A 21 2.17 -1.05 4.88
C ASN A 21 1.75 -1.58 3.51
N ARG A 22 1.28 -2.84 3.46
CA ARG A 22 0.84 -3.47 2.21
C ARG A 22 -0.28 -2.70 1.53
N GLU A 23 -1.31 -2.31 2.28
CA GLU A 23 -2.51 -1.69 1.70
C GLU A 23 -2.23 -0.27 1.21
N LEU A 24 -1.43 0.50 1.96
CA LEU A 24 -0.95 1.81 1.50
C LEU A 24 -0.05 1.70 0.28
N SER A 25 0.79 0.66 0.21
CA SER A 25 1.63 0.41 -0.97
C SER A 25 0.79 0.08 -2.21
N HIS A 26 -0.30 -0.66 -2.04
CA HIS A 26 -1.26 -0.92 -3.12
C HIS A 26 -1.97 0.37 -3.57
N LEU A 27 -2.38 1.22 -2.64
CA LEU A 27 -2.98 2.51 -2.99
C LEU A 27 -2.00 3.42 -3.76
N GLN A 28 -0.73 3.47 -3.35
CA GLN A 28 0.32 4.20 -4.07
C GLN A 28 0.60 3.61 -5.47
N PHE A 29 0.51 2.29 -5.62
CA PHE A 29 0.59 1.67 -6.94
C PHE A 29 -0.55 2.14 -7.85
N ASN A 30 -1.79 2.15 -7.36
CA ASN A 30 -2.94 2.64 -8.12
C ASN A 30 -2.79 4.12 -8.49
N ARG A 31 -2.23 4.95 -7.60
CA ARG A 31 -1.91 6.35 -7.92
C ARG A 31 -0.95 6.47 -9.10
N ARG A 32 0.09 5.63 -9.17
CA ARG A 32 1.02 5.62 -10.32
C ARG A 32 0.35 5.16 -11.62
N VAL A 33 -0.67 4.30 -11.55
CA VAL A 33 -1.49 3.94 -12.72
C VAL A 33 -2.30 5.15 -13.19
N LEU A 34 -2.91 5.89 -12.27
CA LEU A 34 -3.63 7.13 -12.60
C LEU A 34 -2.71 8.19 -13.21
N GLU A 35 -1.48 8.33 -12.70
CA GLU A 35 -0.47 9.22 -13.28
C GLU A 35 -0.19 8.91 -14.76
N GLN A 36 -0.26 7.65 -15.18
CA GLN A 36 -0.16 7.31 -16.61
C GLN A 36 -1.37 7.78 -17.42
N ALA A 37 -2.57 7.83 -16.84
CA ALA A 37 -3.73 8.41 -17.52
C ALA A 37 -3.60 9.93 -17.74
N LEU A 38 -2.84 10.60 -16.87
CA LEU A 38 -2.64 12.05 -16.88
C LEU A 38 -1.44 12.50 -17.75
N ASN A 39 -0.56 11.59 -18.14
CA ASN A 39 0.61 11.93 -18.95
C ASN A 39 0.23 12.25 -20.41
N ASP A 40 0.50 13.47 -20.85
CA ASP A 40 0.20 13.97 -22.20
C ASP A 40 1.15 13.41 -23.29
N ASP A 41 2.26 12.77 -22.90
CA ASP A 41 3.14 12.05 -23.84
C ASP A 41 2.48 10.77 -24.38
N HIS A 42 1.46 10.25 -23.68
CA HIS A 42 0.70 9.08 -24.13
C HIS A 42 -0.42 9.49 -25.09
N PRO A 43 -0.64 8.74 -26.19
CA PRO A 43 -1.82 8.88 -27.02
C PRO A 43 -3.12 8.85 -26.21
N LEU A 44 -4.12 9.63 -26.64
CA LEU A 44 -5.39 9.77 -25.91
C LEU A 44 -6.06 8.44 -25.56
N ILE A 45 -6.00 7.46 -26.46
CA ILE A 45 -6.59 6.13 -26.23
C ILE A 45 -5.85 5.34 -25.14
N GLU A 46 -4.53 5.52 -25.00
CA GLU A 46 -3.75 4.83 -23.97
C GLU A 46 -4.05 5.44 -22.59
N ARG A 47 -4.20 6.76 -22.52
CA ARG A 47 -4.66 7.45 -21.32
C ARG A 47 -6.03 6.97 -20.85
N LEU A 48 -6.98 6.83 -21.78
CA LEU A 48 -8.29 6.25 -21.48
C LEU A 48 -8.18 4.81 -20.97
N ARG A 49 -7.29 3.98 -21.55
CA ARG A 49 -7.06 2.62 -21.05
C ARG A 49 -6.51 2.62 -19.63
N PHE A 50 -5.53 3.47 -19.31
CA PHE A 50 -5.02 3.61 -17.95
C PHE A 50 -6.10 4.05 -16.96
N LEU A 51 -6.99 4.96 -17.37
CA LEU A 51 -8.11 5.39 -16.54
C LEU A 51 -9.09 4.23 -16.24
N LEU A 52 -9.38 3.38 -17.24
CA LEU A 52 -10.21 2.20 -17.05
C LEU A 52 -9.55 1.16 -16.13
N ILE A 53 -8.25 0.93 -16.30
CA ILE A 53 -7.46 0.04 -15.43
C ILE A 53 -7.48 0.56 -13.99
N TYR A 54 -7.23 1.86 -13.80
CA TYR A 54 -7.28 2.50 -12.48
C TYR A 54 -8.65 2.30 -11.81
N SER A 55 -9.75 2.55 -12.53
CA SER A 55 -11.11 2.35 -12.00
C SER A 55 -11.32 0.91 -11.54
N SER A 56 -11.01 -0.07 -12.40
CA SER A 56 -11.17 -1.49 -12.06
C SER A 56 -10.31 -1.91 -10.85
N ASN A 57 -9.08 -1.40 -10.76
CA ASN A 57 -8.21 -1.70 -9.63
C ASN A 57 -8.72 -1.08 -8.31
N MET A 58 -9.32 0.11 -8.38
CA MET A 58 -9.87 0.78 -7.21
C MET A 58 -11.13 0.09 -6.71
N ASP A 59 -11.99 -0.38 -7.62
CA ASP A 59 -13.17 -1.19 -7.26
C ASP A 59 -12.72 -2.45 -6.49
N GLU A 60 -11.77 -3.23 -7.03
CA GLU A 60 -11.22 -4.40 -6.34
C GLU A 60 -10.57 -4.03 -4.99
N PHE A 61 -9.82 -2.93 -4.94
CA PHE A 61 -9.16 -2.49 -3.71
C PHE A 61 -10.18 -2.21 -2.61
N PHE A 62 -11.30 -1.54 -2.91
CA PHE A 62 -12.33 -1.28 -1.91
C PHE A 62 -13.14 -2.54 -1.56
N GLU A 63 -13.57 -3.30 -2.57
CA GLU A 63 -14.42 -4.47 -2.38
C GLU A 63 -13.72 -5.61 -1.63
N ILE A 64 -12.42 -5.80 -1.86
CA ILE A 64 -11.67 -6.92 -1.28
C ILE A 64 -10.82 -6.45 -0.10
N ARG A 65 -9.96 -5.44 -0.28
CA ARG A 65 -8.93 -5.09 0.71
C ARG A 65 -9.49 -4.24 1.84
N VAL A 66 -10.19 -3.15 1.51
CA VAL A 66 -10.80 -2.29 2.52
C VAL A 66 -11.86 -3.04 3.31
N ALA A 67 -12.71 -3.83 2.63
CA ALA A 67 -13.67 -4.70 3.31
C ALA A 67 -12.99 -5.69 4.28
N GLY A 68 -11.87 -6.30 3.88
CA GLY A 68 -11.08 -7.17 4.75
C GLY A 68 -10.54 -6.46 6.01
N LEU A 69 -10.03 -5.24 5.87
CA LEU A 69 -9.61 -4.42 7.01
C LEU A 69 -10.78 -4.06 7.94
N MET A 70 -11.94 -3.71 7.37
CA MET A 70 -13.14 -3.41 8.15
C MET A 70 -13.61 -4.62 8.96
N GLN A 71 -13.59 -5.82 8.38
CA GLN A 71 -13.90 -7.06 9.10
C GLN A 71 -12.93 -7.34 10.25
N GLN A 72 -11.62 -7.10 10.06
CA GLN A 72 -10.64 -7.25 11.15
C GLN A 72 -10.95 -6.34 12.34
N VAL A 73 -11.35 -5.10 12.05
CA VAL A 73 -11.79 -4.14 13.06
C VAL A 73 -13.07 -4.60 13.74
N GLU A 74 -14.07 -5.03 12.98
CA GLU A 74 -15.38 -5.44 13.50
C GLU A 74 -15.28 -6.66 14.43
N PHE A 75 -14.49 -7.66 14.06
CA PHE A 75 -14.30 -8.87 14.87
C PHE A 75 -13.24 -8.75 15.97
N ALA A 76 -12.73 -7.54 16.24
CA ALA A 76 -11.64 -7.29 17.19
C ALA A 76 -10.40 -8.17 16.96
N ARG A 77 -10.15 -8.55 15.71
CA ARG A 77 -8.98 -9.32 15.27
C ARG A 77 -7.90 -8.36 14.75
N GLU A 78 -7.62 -7.32 15.52
CA GLU A 78 -6.64 -6.31 15.17
C GLU A 78 -5.24 -6.93 15.20
N GLN A 79 -4.78 -7.45 14.07
CA GLN A 79 -3.40 -7.84 13.88
C GLN A 79 -2.63 -6.63 13.39
N VAL A 80 -1.66 -6.21 14.19
CA VAL A 80 -0.72 -5.17 13.80
C VAL A 80 0.22 -5.76 12.73
N GLY A 81 0.34 -5.07 11.60
CA GLY A 81 1.26 -5.49 10.53
C GLY A 81 2.72 -5.37 10.96
N LEU A 82 3.63 -5.91 10.14
CA LEU A 82 5.08 -5.79 10.37
C LEU A 82 5.55 -4.33 10.37
N ASP A 83 4.81 -3.45 9.72
CA ASP A 83 4.98 -2.00 9.68
C ASP A 83 4.48 -1.28 10.94
N GLY A 84 3.96 -2.00 11.93
CA GLY A 84 3.54 -1.44 13.21
C GLY A 84 2.18 -0.73 13.20
N LEU A 85 1.48 -0.71 12.05
CA LEU A 85 0.16 -0.10 11.94
C LEU A 85 -0.98 -1.10 12.21
N GLY A 86 -1.94 -0.68 13.02
CA GLY A 86 -3.19 -1.42 13.24
C GLY A 86 -4.24 -1.14 12.16
N PRO A 87 -5.21 -2.04 11.92
CA PRO A 87 -6.19 -1.91 10.83
C PRO A 87 -6.99 -0.59 10.83
N LYS A 88 -7.35 -0.07 12.00
CA LYS A 88 -8.04 1.24 12.12
C LYS A 88 -7.18 2.41 11.62
N ALA A 89 -5.89 2.39 11.94
CA ALA A 89 -4.95 3.42 11.50
C ALA A 89 -4.77 3.36 9.98
N VAL A 90 -4.64 2.15 9.43
CA VAL A 90 -4.55 1.93 7.98
C VAL A 90 -5.81 2.41 7.27
N LEU A 91 -7.01 2.07 7.76
CA LEU A 91 -8.27 2.54 7.19
C LEU A 91 -8.39 4.08 7.20
N LYS A 92 -7.95 4.72 8.28
CA LYS A 92 -7.91 6.18 8.38
C LYS A 92 -6.99 6.78 7.33
N GLU A 93 -5.80 6.20 7.16
CA GLU A 93 -4.81 6.67 6.20
C GLU A 93 -5.27 6.47 4.74
N ILE A 94 -5.87 5.32 4.43
CA ILE A 94 -6.53 5.07 3.13
C ILE A 94 -7.59 6.14 2.86
N SER A 95 -8.44 6.47 3.85
CA SER A 95 -9.48 7.49 3.68
C SER A 95 -8.90 8.89 3.42
N ASN A 96 -7.78 9.24 4.06
CA ASN A 96 -7.11 10.51 3.81
C ASN A 96 -6.58 10.57 2.37
N GLN A 97 -5.81 9.58 1.94
CA GLN A 97 -5.20 9.56 0.61
C GLN A 97 -6.23 9.45 -0.52
N ALA A 98 -7.32 8.71 -0.31
CA ALA A 98 -8.40 8.61 -1.29
C ALA A 98 -9.10 9.95 -1.53
N LYS A 99 -9.25 10.80 -0.50
CA LYS A 99 -9.85 12.14 -0.65
C LYS A 99 -8.95 13.13 -1.38
N GLU A 100 -7.64 12.96 -1.30
CA GLU A 100 -6.68 13.82 -2.00
C GLU A 100 -6.57 13.50 -3.49
N SER A 101 -7.05 12.34 -3.91
CA SER A 101 -6.89 11.82 -5.28
C SER A 101 -8.10 12.11 -6.18
N VAL A 102 -9.12 12.80 -5.67
CA VAL A 102 -10.35 13.24 -6.36
C VAL A 102 -10.40 14.76 -6.34
#